data_AF-A0A0B7BL92-F1
#
_entry.id   AF-A0A0B7BL92-F1
#
_cell.length_a   1.000
_cell.length_b   1.000
_cell.length_c   1.000
_cell.angle_alpha   90.00
_cell.angle_beta   90.00
_cell.angle_gamma   90.00
#
_symmetry.space_group_name_H-M   'P 1'
#
loop_
_entity.id
_entity.type
_entity.pdbx_description
1 polymer ?
#
loop_
_entity_poly.entity_id
_entity_poly.type
_entity_poly.pdbx_seq_one_letter_code
_entity_poly.pdbx_strand_id
1 'polypeptide(L)'
;MDDSESDGCNSLPEESRYCQETTVCEETCYGTDVEYSYRFSYPRRGVAVIICNDRDHEGHRREGSEIDLKCYYNAFSHLGFDVLVLYNEKRAQLLESLKRVSNEDHSDCDCFVLAVSSHGDKNQYNGVQEDVIFTIDHPVKSKEIMTMFADKSCPSLAGKPKLFFIQ
;
A
#
# COMPACT_ATOMS: atom_id res chain seq x y z
N MET A 1 -44.36 23.20 34.44
CA MET A 1 -44.41 22.00 35.29
C MET A 1 -44.37 20.81 34.33
N ASP A 2 -43.37 20.76 33.45
CA ASP A 2 -41.96 20.41 33.75
C ASP A 2 -41.91 18.90 34.02
N ASP A 3 -41.17 18.04 33.32
CA ASP A 3 -39.86 18.22 32.70
C ASP A 3 -39.60 17.26 31.51
N SER A 4 -38.64 17.69 30.69
CA SER A 4 -37.74 16.99 29.75
C SER A 4 -37.25 15.59 30.17
N GLU A 5 -37.02 14.64 29.25
CA GLU A 5 -35.72 14.17 28.69
C GLU A 5 -35.99 12.73 28.17
N SER A 6 -35.32 12.08 27.21
CA SER A 6 -34.21 12.34 26.30
C SER A 6 -34.11 11.14 25.32
N ASP A 7 -33.24 11.29 24.34
CA ASP A 7 -32.96 10.47 23.16
C ASP A 7 -32.75 8.95 23.34
N GLY A 8 -32.94 8.25 22.22
CA GLY A 8 -32.49 6.88 22.02
C GLY A 8 -32.18 6.59 20.56
N CYS A 9 -31.27 7.38 19.97
CA CYS A 9 -30.54 7.00 18.76
C CYS A 9 -29.80 5.67 19.03
N ASN A 10 -29.96 4.67 18.16
CA ASN A 10 -28.94 3.66 17.96
C ASN A 10 -28.60 3.58 16.48
N SER A 11 -27.77 4.54 16.12
CA SER A 11 -26.81 4.53 15.04
C SER A 11 -26.18 3.15 14.81
N LEU A 12 -26.09 2.78 13.54
CA LEU A 12 -25.19 1.75 13.04
C LEU A 12 -23.73 2.06 13.48
N PRO A 13 -22.90 1.04 13.73
CA PRO A 13 -21.57 1.21 14.30
C PRO A 13 -20.64 2.09 13.44
N GLU A 14 -19.88 2.97 14.11
CA GLU A 14 -18.98 3.98 13.52
C GLU A 14 -17.81 3.42 12.70
N GLU A 15 -17.50 2.13 12.80
CA GLU A 15 -16.35 1.51 12.12
C GLU A 15 -16.50 1.41 10.59
N SER A 16 -17.70 1.62 10.05
CA SER A 16 -17.95 1.58 8.60
C SER A 16 -17.64 2.90 7.87
N ARG A 17 -17.31 3.98 8.59
CA ARG A 17 -17.05 5.31 8.00
C ARG A 17 -15.60 5.54 7.55
N TYR A 18 -14.67 4.62 7.82
CA TYR A 18 -13.24 4.89 7.62
C TYR A 18 -12.81 4.90 6.14
N CYS A 19 -13.45 4.12 5.27
CA CYS A 19 -13.19 4.11 3.82
C CYS A 19 -14.40 4.71 3.07
N GLN A 20 -14.63 6.03 3.17
CA GLN A 20 -15.73 6.67 2.42
C GLN A 20 -15.47 6.69 0.90
N GLU A 21 -16.56 6.87 0.14
CA GLU A 21 -16.56 7.05 -1.31
C GLU A 21 -15.58 8.13 -1.73
N THR A 22 -14.58 7.74 -2.52
CA THR A 22 -13.62 8.68 -3.09
C THR A 22 -14.24 9.25 -4.36
N THR A 23 -14.67 10.51 -4.32
CA THR A 23 -15.17 11.19 -5.52
C THR A 23 -14.01 11.37 -6.50
N VAL A 24 -14.17 10.87 -7.73
CA VAL A 24 -13.21 11.12 -8.81
C VAL A 24 -13.25 12.61 -9.12
N CYS A 25 -12.10 13.29 -9.03
CA CYS A 25 -11.96 14.61 -9.61
C CYS A 25 -12.02 14.44 -11.13
N GLU A 26 -13.19 14.68 -11.73
CA GLU A 26 -13.38 14.67 -13.19
C GLU A 26 -12.74 15.89 -13.87
N GLU A 27 -12.38 16.91 -13.10
CA GLU A 27 -11.68 18.08 -13.60
C GLU A 27 -10.19 17.78 -13.77
N THR A 28 -9.72 17.84 -15.02
CA THR A 28 -8.28 17.90 -15.29
C THR A 28 -7.74 19.24 -14.82
N CYS A 29 -7.06 19.25 -13.66
CA CYS A 29 -6.29 20.37 -13.16
C CYS A 29 -5.02 20.55 -14.02
N TYR A 30 -5.15 21.01 -15.28
CA TYR A 30 -4.00 21.46 -16.06
C TYR A 30 -3.57 22.84 -15.56
N GLY A 31 -2.96 22.86 -14.38
CA GLY A 31 -2.12 23.98 -13.97
C GLY A 31 -0.95 24.09 -14.95
N THR A 32 -0.56 25.31 -15.26
CA THR A 32 0.41 25.68 -16.31
C THR A 32 1.86 25.20 -16.12
N ASP A 33 2.13 24.30 -15.18
CA ASP A 33 3.47 23.78 -14.84
C ASP A 33 3.67 22.32 -15.31
N VAL A 34 3.42 22.06 -16.60
CA VAL A 34 3.60 20.71 -17.18
C VAL A 34 5.08 20.29 -17.22
N GLU A 35 6.01 21.26 -17.24
CA GLU A 35 7.45 21.02 -17.43
C GLU A 35 8.13 20.25 -16.28
N TYR A 36 7.62 20.34 -15.04
CA TYR A 36 8.19 19.67 -13.86
C TYR A 36 7.34 18.49 -13.35
N SER A 37 6.37 18.03 -14.14
CA SER A 37 5.46 16.95 -13.77
C SER A 37 5.89 15.60 -14.36
N TYR A 38 5.62 14.52 -13.64
CA TYR A 38 5.74 13.18 -14.22
C TYR A 38 4.71 12.98 -15.32
N ARG A 39 5.08 12.26 -16.36
CA ARG A 39 4.18 11.89 -17.45
C ARG A 39 3.16 10.85 -16.96
N PHE A 40 1.88 11.22 -16.98
CA PHE A 40 0.74 10.36 -16.67
C PHE A 40 -0.18 10.18 -17.89
N SER A 41 0.39 9.70 -18.99
CA SER A 41 -0.32 9.49 -20.27
C SER A 41 -0.03 8.15 -20.92
N TYR A 42 0.56 7.22 -20.16
CA TYR A 42 0.69 5.83 -20.57
C TYR A 42 -0.67 5.10 -20.46
N PRO A 43 -0.85 3.98 -21.18
CA PRO A 43 -2.14 3.28 -21.22
C PRO A 43 -2.65 2.76 -19.86
N ARG A 44 -1.75 2.42 -18.94
CA ARG A 44 -2.10 1.94 -17.60
C ARG A 44 -1.57 2.88 -16.54
N ARG A 45 -2.34 3.08 -15.46
CA ARG A 45 -1.82 3.77 -14.26
C ARG A 45 -0.61 3.02 -13.71
N GLY A 46 -0.70 1.69 -13.65
CA GLY A 46 0.35 0.78 -13.20
C GLY A 46 -0.14 -0.20 -12.15
N VAL A 47 0.79 -0.92 -11.53
CA VAL A 47 0.51 -1.93 -10.51
C VAL A 47 0.63 -1.32 -9.12
N ALA A 48 -0.33 -1.63 -8.25
CA ALA A 48 -0.27 -1.34 -6.82
C ALA A 48 -0.17 -2.65 -6.04
N VAL A 49 0.99 -2.91 -5.44
CA VAL A 49 1.21 -4.08 -4.59
C VAL A 49 0.87 -3.71 -3.15
N ILE A 50 -0.02 -4.46 -2.51
CA ILE A 50 -0.37 -4.33 -1.09
C ILE A 50 0.16 -5.54 -0.35
N ILE A 51 1.14 -5.35 0.52
CA ILE A 51 1.60 -6.36 1.49
C ILE A 51 0.79 -6.15 2.76
N CYS A 52 -0.04 -7.13 3.14
CA CYS A 52 -0.79 -7.10 4.39
C CYS A 52 -0.44 -8.33 5.23
N ASN A 53 0.29 -8.11 6.32
CA ASN A 53 0.61 -9.14 7.30
C ASN A 53 -0.21 -8.85 8.56
N ASP A 54 -1.26 -9.64 8.76
CA ASP A 54 -2.18 -9.49 9.90
C ASP A 54 -1.61 -10.09 11.18
N ARG A 55 -0.49 -10.82 11.08
CA ARG A 55 0.17 -11.49 12.20
C ARG A 55 1.68 -11.52 12.03
N ASP A 56 2.39 -11.48 13.14
CA ASP A 56 3.84 -11.69 13.16
C ASP A 56 4.20 -13.18 13.29
N HIS A 57 5.50 -13.46 13.33
CA HIS A 57 6.07 -14.78 13.55
C HIS A 57 5.74 -15.42 14.92
N GLU A 58 5.30 -14.62 15.89
CA GLU A 58 4.88 -15.08 17.22
C GLU A 58 3.35 -15.32 17.28
N GLY A 59 2.63 -14.97 16.21
CA GLY A 59 1.19 -15.14 16.09
C GLY A 59 0.37 -13.98 16.65
N HIS A 60 1.01 -12.87 17.02
CA HIS A 60 0.30 -11.67 17.49
C HIS A 60 -0.45 -11.03 16.33
N ARG A 61 -1.77 -10.88 16.47
CA ARG A 61 -2.60 -10.24 15.44
C ARG A 61 -2.44 -8.72 15.48
N ARG A 62 -2.39 -8.10 14.30
CA ARG A 62 -2.47 -6.64 14.10
C ARG A 62 -3.94 -6.27 13.92
N GLU A 63 -4.57 -5.82 15.01
CA GLU A 63 -5.93 -5.29 14.96
C GLU A 63 -5.99 -4.11 13.97
N GLY A 64 -7.04 -4.04 13.16
CA GLY A 64 -7.20 -3.03 12.11
C GLY A 64 -6.53 -3.33 10.76
N SER A 65 -5.70 -4.38 10.65
CA SER A 65 -5.07 -4.77 9.37
C SER A 65 -6.06 -5.07 8.24
N GLU A 66 -7.23 -5.62 8.56
CA GLU A 66 -8.31 -5.85 7.59
C GLU A 66 -8.91 -4.53 7.08
N ILE A 67 -9.01 -3.52 7.95
CA ILE A 67 -9.50 -2.18 7.60
C ILE A 67 -8.46 -1.49 6.72
N ASP A 68 -7.18 -1.52 7.09
CA ASP A 68 -6.08 -0.97 6.29
C ASP A 68 -6.05 -1.59 4.90
N LEU A 69 -6.13 -2.92 4.81
CA LEU A 69 -6.16 -3.63 3.53
C LEU A 69 -7.34 -3.17 2.66
N LYS A 70 -8.54 -3.07 3.24
CA LYS A 70 -9.73 -2.62 2.52
C LYS A 70 -9.59 -1.18 2.03
N CYS A 71 -9.05 -0.30 2.86
CA CYS A 71 -8.83 1.09 2.48
C CYS A 71 -7.76 1.24 1.39
N TYR A 72 -6.63 0.53 1.48
CA TYR A 72 -5.63 0.49 0.41
C TYR A 72 -6.20 -0.04 -0.89
N TYR A 73 -6.91 -1.17 -0.83
CA TYR A 73 -7.53 -1.79 -2.00
C TYR A 73 -8.48 -0.80 -2.68
N ASN A 74 -9.43 -0.25 -1.91
CA ASN A 74 -10.39 0.70 -2.44
C ASN A 74 -9.70 1.95 -3.02
N ALA A 75 -8.76 2.55 -2.30
CA ALA A 75 -8.07 3.75 -2.76
C ALA A 75 -7.30 3.52 -4.07
N PHE A 76 -6.51 2.45 -4.16
CA PHE A 76 -5.72 2.18 -5.36
C PHE A 76 -6.58 1.70 -6.53
N SER A 77 -7.64 0.93 -6.29
CA SER A 77 -8.63 0.60 -7.32
C SER A 77 -9.32 1.86 -7.87
N HIS A 78 -9.74 2.79 -7.01
CA HIS A 78 -10.34 4.06 -7.44
C HIS A 78 -9.35 4.95 -8.22
N LEU A 79 -8.06 4.88 -7.91
CA LEU A 79 -7.01 5.59 -8.65
C LEU A 79 -6.62 4.89 -9.99
N GLY A 80 -7.24 3.75 -10.30
CA GLY A 80 -7.08 3.04 -11.56
C GLY A 80 -5.89 2.10 -11.63
N PHE A 81 -5.34 1.67 -10.49
CA PHE A 81 -4.25 0.69 -10.44
C PHE A 81 -4.74 -0.74 -10.61
N ASP A 82 -3.87 -1.58 -11.17
CA ASP A 82 -3.97 -3.03 -11.09
C ASP A 82 -3.51 -3.47 -9.69
N VAL A 83 -4.45 -3.77 -8.79
CA VAL A 83 -4.14 -4.05 -7.38
C VAL A 83 -3.79 -5.53 -7.17
N LEU A 84 -2.59 -5.79 -6.64
CA LEU A 84 -2.12 -7.11 -6.22
C LEU A 84 -2.00 -7.16 -4.70
N VAL A 85 -2.71 -8.10 -4.06
CA VAL A 85 -2.66 -8.29 -2.60
C VAL A 85 -1.80 -9.50 -2.25
N LEU A 86 -0.78 -9.27 -1.42
CA LEU A 86 0.08 -10.30 -0.82
C LEU A 86 -0.26 -10.38 0.67
N TYR A 87 -1.04 -11.39 1.06
CA TYR A 87 -1.59 -11.51 2.40
C TYR A 87 -0.91 -12.62 3.19
N ASN A 88 -0.25 -12.26 4.30
CA ASN A 88 0.42 -13.21 5.20
C ASN A 88 1.39 -14.18 4.49
N GLU A 89 2.13 -13.68 3.50
CA GLU A 89 3.12 -14.49 2.79
C GLU A 89 4.35 -14.74 3.67
N LYS A 90 4.96 -15.92 3.53
CA LYS A 90 6.30 -16.18 4.10
C LYS A 90 7.34 -15.33 3.39
N ARG A 91 8.47 -15.05 4.04
CA ARG A 91 9.61 -14.31 3.45
C ARG A 91 9.96 -14.79 2.03
N ALA A 92 10.10 -16.09 1.83
CA ALA A 92 10.49 -16.64 0.53
C ALA A 92 9.44 -16.38 -0.55
N GLN A 93 8.16 -16.55 -0.22
CA GLN A 93 7.02 -16.32 -1.12
C GLN A 93 6.89 -14.83 -1.44
N LEU A 94 6.99 -13.97 -0.43
CA LEU A 94 6.95 -12.53 -0.59
C LEU A 94 8.02 -12.03 -1.56
N LEU A 95 9.27 -12.47 -1.38
CA LEU A 95 10.37 -12.09 -2.26
C LEU A 95 10.19 -12.64 -3.69
N GLU A 96 9.63 -13.83 -3.83
CA GLU A 96 9.32 -14.41 -5.15
C GLU A 96 8.21 -13.63 -5.87
N SER A 97 7.12 -13.32 -5.18
CA SER A 97 6.00 -12.50 -5.66
C SER A 97 6.50 -11.11 -6.10
N LEU A 98 7.27 -10.43 -5.24
CA LEU A 98 7.82 -9.10 -5.56
C LEU A 98 8.80 -9.16 -6.73
N LYS A 99 9.65 -10.19 -6.79
CA LYS A 99 10.57 -10.40 -7.92
C LYS A 99 9.83 -10.69 -9.22
N ARG A 100 8.69 -11.37 -9.17
CA ARG A 100 7.85 -11.57 -10.34
C ARG A 100 7.33 -10.23 -10.85
N VAL A 101 6.75 -9.41 -9.97
CA VAL A 101 6.26 -8.07 -10.32
C VAL A 101 7.39 -7.19 -10.85
N SER A 102 8.57 -7.18 -10.22
CA SER A 102 9.71 -6.36 -10.69
C SER A 102 10.25 -6.78 -12.06
N ASN A 103 9.99 -8.02 -12.50
CA ASN A 103 10.41 -8.53 -13.81
C ASN A 103 9.33 -8.38 -14.89
N GLU A 104 8.14 -7.90 -14.54
CA GLU A 104 7.11 -7.58 -15.52
C GLU A 104 7.51 -6.34 -16.35
N ASP A 105 6.92 -6.23 -17.54
CA ASP A 105 7.08 -5.03 -18.34
C ASP A 105 6.12 -3.94 -17.86
N HIS A 106 6.69 -2.89 -17.28
CA HIS A 106 5.97 -1.68 -16.83
C HIS A 106 6.12 -0.53 -17.82
N SER A 107 6.61 -0.77 -19.04
CA SER A 107 6.85 0.29 -20.03
C SER A 107 5.58 1.06 -20.40
N ASP A 108 4.41 0.45 -20.26
CA ASP A 108 3.07 1.00 -20.48
C ASP A 108 2.38 1.51 -19.20
N CYS A 109 3.05 1.49 -18.05
CA CYS A 109 2.54 2.02 -16.79
C CYS A 109 2.94 3.49 -16.60
N ASP A 110 2.11 4.30 -15.96
CA ASP A 110 2.52 5.64 -15.53
C ASP A 110 3.43 5.60 -14.31
N CYS A 111 3.09 4.75 -13.33
CA CYS A 111 3.79 4.69 -12.04
C CYS A 111 3.70 3.31 -11.39
N PHE A 112 4.31 3.18 -10.21
CA PHE A 112 4.25 1.98 -9.39
C PHE A 112 3.97 2.34 -7.93
N VAL A 113 3.19 1.51 -7.25
CA VAL A 113 2.87 1.65 -5.83
C VAL A 113 3.22 0.37 -5.08
N LEU A 114 3.86 0.51 -3.92
CA LEU A 114 3.96 -0.51 -2.90
C LEU A 114 3.41 0.03 -1.59
N ALA A 115 2.37 -0.59 -1.05
CA ALA A 115 1.83 -0.32 0.27
C ALA A 115 2.09 -1.51 1.18
N VAL A 116 2.55 -1.24 2.40
CA VAL A 116 2.88 -2.26 3.38
C VAL A 116 2.11 -1.95 4.66
N SER A 117 1.28 -2.90 5.08
CA SER A 117 0.64 -2.96 6.40
C SER A 117 1.18 -4.20 7.09
N SER A 118 2.10 -3.99 8.03
CA SER A 118 2.74 -5.09 8.76
C SER A 118 2.89 -4.68 10.22
N HIS A 119 3.16 -5.65 11.09
CA HIS A 119 3.86 -5.31 12.31
C HIS A 119 5.19 -4.66 11.91
N GLY A 120 5.42 -3.48 12.44
CA GLY A 120 6.70 -2.78 12.38
C GLY A 120 7.23 -2.70 13.79
N ASP A 121 8.50 -3.02 13.97
CA ASP A 121 9.18 -2.74 15.22
C ASP A 121 10.53 -2.15 14.88
N LYS A 122 11.00 -1.20 15.69
CA LYS A 122 12.38 -0.68 15.63
C LYS A 122 13.30 -1.73 16.26
N ASN A 123 13.22 -2.96 15.76
CA ASN A 123 13.98 -4.05 16.29
C ASN A 123 15.40 -3.98 15.78
N GLN A 124 16.34 -4.17 16.71
CA GLN A 124 17.72 -4.45 16.38
C GLN A 124 17.78 -5.84 15.71
N TYR A 125 17.53 -5.90 14.41
CA TYR A 125 17.74 -7.13 13.68
C TYR A 125 19.26 -7.35 13.56
N ASN A 126 19.78 -8.37 14.24
CA ASN A 126 21.22 -8.65 14.34
C ASN A 126 22.06 -7.48 14.89
N GLY A 127 21.52 -6.68 15.82
CA GLY A 127 22.24 -5.57 16.45
C GLY A 127 22.36 -4.30 15.61
N VAL A 128 21.68 -4.23 14.47
CA VAL A 128 21.62 -3.04 13.60
C VAL A 128 20.18 -2.52 13.57
N GLN A 129 20.01 -1.21 13.77
CA GLN A 129 18.72 -0.55 13.55
C GLN A 129 18.47 -0.43 12.04
N GLU A 130 17.55 -1.21 11.53
CA GLU A 130 17.09 -1.15 10.14
C GLU A 130 15.56 -1.26 10.11
N ASP A 131 14.94 -0.58 9.14
CA ASP A 131 13.51 -0.73 8.90
C ASP A 131 13.24 -2.10 8.28
N VAL A 132 12.42 -2.89 8.98
CA VAL A 132 12.04 -4.25 8.58
C VAL A 132 10.53 -4.39 8.47
N ILE A 133 10.12 -5.26 7.57
CA ILE A 133 8.74 -5.72 7.38
C ILE A 133 8.69 -7.14 7.91
N PHE A 134 7.89 -7.36 8.95
CA PHE A 134 7.71 -8.69 9.53
C PHE A 134 6.80 -9.52 8.63
N THR A 135 7.30 -10.67 8.17
CA THR A 135 6.46 -11.70 7.54
C THR A 135 6.05 -12.74 8.57
N ILE A 136 5.26 -13.73 8.17
CA ILE A 136 4.77 -14.77 9.09
C ILE A 136 5.86 -15.71 9.60
N ASP A 137 7.08 -15.69 9.03
CA ASP A 137 8.20 -16.51 9.47
C ASP A 137 9.46 -15.69 9.81
N HIS A 138 9.88 -14.79 8.91
CA HIS A 138 11.10 -14.01 9.09
C HIS A 138 10.97 -12.56 8.60
N PRO A 139 11.64 -11.59 9.23
CA PRO A 139 11.61 -10.21 8.74
C PRO A 139 12.36 -10.06 7.40
N VAL A 140 11.97 -9.04 6.64
CA VAL A 140 12.60 -8.62 5.39
C VAL A 140 12.97 -7.15 5.51
N LYS A 141 14.16 -6.76 5.06
CA LYS A 141 14.58 -5.36 5.08
C LYS A 141 13.74 -4.57 4.08
N SER A 142 13.14 -3.46 4.49
CA SER A 142 12.36 -2.60 3.59
C SER A 142 13.19 -2.15 2.39
N LYS A 143 14.48 -1.86 2.62
CA LYS A 143 15.44 -1.51 1.57
C LYS A 143 15.64 -2.63 0.54
N GLU A 144 15.66 -3.90 0.95
CA GLU A 144 15.79 -5.05 0.05
C GLU A 144 14.63 -5.05 -0.96
N ILE A 145 13.40 -4.85 -0.47
CA ILE A 145 12.20 -4.77 -1.30
C ILE A 145 12.25 -3.55 -2.23
N MET A 146 12.53 -2.36 -1.70
CA MET A 146 12.59 -1.14 -2.52
C MET A 146 13.63 -1.24 -3.65
N THR A 147 14.78 -1.88 -3.39
CA THR A 147 15.84 -2.02 -4.40
C THR A 147 15.47 -2.93 -5.58
N MET A 148 14.45 -3.80 -5.43
CA MET A 148 13.93 -4.59 -6.55
C MET A 148 13.29 -3.72 -7.63
N PHE A 149 12.74 -2.56 -7.23
CA PHE A 149 12.05 -1.62 -8.11
C PHE A 149 12.91 -0.40 -8.48
N ALA A 150 14.18 -0.37 -8.07
CA ALA A 150 15.11 0.68 -8.47
C ALA A 150 15.41 0.61 -9.98
N ASP A 151 15.75 1.72 -10.61
CA ASP A 151 15.92 1.84 -12.07
C ASP A 151 16.87 0.80 -12.69
N LYS A 152 17.92 0.40 -11.97
CA LYS A 152 18.86 -0.65 -12.44
C LYS A 152 18.26 -2.05 -12.39
N SER A 153 17.39 -2.32 -11.41
CA SER A 153 16.79 -3.62 -11.17
C SER A 153 15.49 -3.82 -11.96
N CYS A 154 14.74 -2.74 -12.18
CA CYS A 154 13.49 -2.70 -12.92
C CYS A 154 13.53 -1.59 -13.99
N PRO A 155 14.23 -1.79 -15.12
CA PRO A 155 14.44 -0.75 -16.14
C PRO A 155 13.14 -0.21 -16.77
N SER A 156 12.08 -1.02 -16.83
CA SER A 156 10.76 -0.60 -17.34
C SER A 156 10.08 0.47 -16.47
N LEU A 157 10.52 0.64 -15.22
CA LEU A 157 10.10 1.71 -14.30
C LEU A 157 11.10 2.88 -14.21
N ALA A 158 12.19 2.87 -14.98
CA ALA A 158 13.18 3.95 -14.93
C ALA A 158 12.57 5.29 -15.34
N GLY A 159 12.83 6.34 -14.55
CA GLY A 159 12.25 7.68 -14.76
C GLY A 159 10.76 7.81 -14.41
N LYS A 160 10.10 6.74 -13.97
CA LYS A 160 8.70 6.75 -13.52
C LYS A 160 8.61 6.87 -11.99
N PRO A 161 7.58 7.54 -11.44
CA PRO A 161 7.42 7.69 -10.01
C PRO A 161 7.09 6.35 -9.35
N LYS A 162 7.71 6.11 -8.19
CA LYS A 162 7.60 4.89 -7.38
C LYS A 162 7.21 5.30 -5.97
N LEU A 163 5.98 4.98 -5.57
CA LEU A 163 5.39 5.41 -4.30
C LEU A 163 5.45 4.24 -3.30
N PHE A 164 5.98 4.51 -2.11
CA PHE A 164 6.11 3.53 -1.04
C PHE A 164 5.37 4.03 0.20
N PHE A 165 4.38 3.28 0.66
CA PHE A 165 3.64 3.53 1.90
C PHE A 165 3.98 2.42 2.89
N ILE A 166 4.49 2.77 4.07
CA ILE A 166 4.87 1.79 5.10
C ILE A 166 4.14 2.16 6.39
N GLN A 167 3.35 1.21 6.88
CA GLN A 167 2.51 1.33 8.06
C GLN A 167 2.76 0.16 9.03
#